data_AF-A0A6J7VYM4-F1
#
_entry.id   AF-A0A6J7VYM4-F1
#
_cell.length_a   1.000
_cell.length_b   1.000
_cell.length_c   1.000
_cell.angle_alpha   90.00
_cell.angle_beta   90.00
_cell.angle_gamma   90.00
#
_symmetry.space_group_name_H-M   'P 1'
#
loop_
_entity.id
_entity.type
_entity.pdbx_description
1 polymer ?
#
loop_
_entity_poly.entity_id
_entity_poly.type
_entity_poly.pdbx_seq_one_letter_code
_entity_poly.pdbx_strand_id
1 'polypeptide(L)'
;MNWSVGIDVQPIDVHDEVAVRWLQACVWPDQVDRFTRLHSAINLARQSNLRIDTGDAVENIVRLVAEASAYGHPTVTTSWVMNYLSPAQRNSFVNELVRIGTTTDVSWVIAESPLETPELPVSSNEGEDITVISLVTWRNGQQVSTRLARTHPHGNWIHWEL
;
A
#
# COMPACT_ATOMS: atom_id res chain seq x y z
N MET A 1 -11.21 -19.15 -1.59
CA MET A 1 -10.61 -18.42 -2.74
C MET A 1 -10.03 -17.15 -2.15
N ASN A 2 -8.73 -16.89 -2.31
CA ASN A 2 -8.15 -15.63 -1.86
C ASN A 2 -8.23 -14.65 -3.02
N TRP A 3 -9.08 -13.64 -2.88
CA TRP A 3 -9.19 -12.51 -3.81
C TRP A 3 -8.20 -11.43 -3.38
N SER A 4 -7.47 -10.87 -4.32
CA SER A 4 -6.64 -9.68 -4.12
C SER A 4 -6.47 -8.93 -5.44
N VAL A 5 -6.24 -7.63 -5.34
CA VAL A 5 -6.01 -6.75 -6.49
C VAL A 5 -5.03 -5.65 -6.10
N GLY A 6 -4.07 -5.37 -6.99
CA GLY A 6 -3.26 -4.16 -6.94
C GLY A 6 -3.87 -3.07 -7.81
N ILE A 7 -3.57 -1.81 -7.51
CA ILE A 7 -3.91 -0.68 -8.37
C ILE A 7 -2.70 0.22 -8.55
N ASP A 8 -2.43 0.58 -9.79
CA ASP A 8 -1.35 1.49 -10.15
C ASP A 8 -1.76 2.31 -11.38
N VAL A 9 -1.27 3.53 -11.52
CA VAL A 9 -1.56 4.38 -12.69
C VAL A 9 -0.88 3.88 -13.96
N GLN A 10 0.25 3.18 -13.81
CA GLN A 10 1.06 2.63 -14.89
C GLN A 10 1.69 1.28 -14.46
N PRO A 11 0.86 0.23 -14.28
CA PRO A 11 1.37 -1.07 -13.86
C PRO A 11 2.35 -1.65 -14.89
N ILE A 12 3.45 -2.23 -14.40
CA ILE A 12 4.42 -2.92 -15.24
C ILE A 12 3.90 -4.32 -15.60
N ASP A 13 3.76 -4.59 -16.90
CA ASP A 13 3.53 -5.95 -17.39
C ASP A 13 4.82 -6.76 -17.26
N VAL A 14 4.82 -7.73 -16.35
CA VAL A 14 5.97 -8.61 -16.10
C VAL A 14 6.23 -9.58 -17.26
N HIS A 15 5.33 -9.73 -18.22
CA HIS A 15 5.55 -10.52 -19.44
C HIS A 15 6.13 -9.69 -20.61
N ASP A 16 6.16 -8.36 -20.48
CA ASP A 16 6.90 -7.50 -21.41
C ASP A 16 8.38 -7.42 -20.98
N GLU A 17 9.23 -8.10 -21.75
CA GLU A 17 10.68 -8.13 -21.53
C GLU A 17 11.34 -6.74 -21.64
N VAL A 18 10.76 -5.77 -22.37
CA VAL A 18 11.26 -4.39 -22.40
C VAL A 18 10.95 -3.68 -21.08
N ALA A 19 9.71 -3.78 -20.60
CA ALA A 19 9.29 -3.18 -19.33
C ALA A 19 10.06 -3.79 -18.15
N VAL A 20 10.29 -5.11 -18.16
CA VAL A 20 11.10 -5.80 -17.16
C VAL A 20 12.55 -5.31 -17.16
N ARG A 21 13.17 -5.15 -18.34
CA ARG A 21 14.54 -4.60 -18.44
C ARG A 21 14.62 -3.16 -17.92
N TRP A 22 13.59 -2.35 -18.18
CA TRP A 22 13.53 -1.00 -17.63
C TRP A 22 13.46 -1.03 -16.10
N LEU A 23 12.60 -1.87 -15.51
CA LEU A 23 12.48 -2.02 -14.06
C LEU A 23 13.79 -2.50 -13.40
N GLN A 24 14.50 -3.42 -14.07
CA GLN A 24 15.84 -3.87 -13.65
C GLN A 24 16.87 -2.74 -13.67
N ALA A 25 16.82 -1.88 -14.69
CA ALA A 25 17.73 -0.73 -14.82
C ALA A 25 17.52 0.35 -13.73
N CYS A 26 16.36 0.36 -13.05
CA CYS A 26 16.10 1.23 -11.91
C CYS A 26 16.83 0.78 -10.61
N VAL A 27 17.46 -0.40 -10.60
CA VAL A 27 18.28 -0.87 -9.48
C VAL A 27 19.74 -0.50 -9.73
N TRP A 28 20.38 0.15 -8.75
CA TRP A 28 21.79 0.52 -8.90
C TRP A 28 22.70 -0.71 -8.99
N PRO A 29 23.79 -0.65 -9.78
CA PRO A 29 24.65 -1.81 -10.05
C PRO A 29 25.28 -2.46 -8.81
N ASP A 30 25.48 -1.70 -7.74
CA ASP A 30 26.06 -2.16 -6.47
C ASP A 30 25.03 -2.80 -5.52
N GLN A 31 23.72 -2.71 -5.82
CA GLN A 31 22.64 -3.26 -4.99
C GLN A 31 22.25 -4.69 -5.39
N VAL A 32 23.22 -5.61 -5.36
CA VAL A 32 23.06 -7.02 -5.81
C VAL A 32 21.87 -7.73 -5.12
N ASP A 33 21.70 -7.52 -3.81
CA ASP A 33 20.60 -8.15 -3.06
C ASP A 33 19.23 -7.64 -3.52
N ARG A 34 19.13 -6.33 -3.81
CA ARG A 34 17.88 -5.73 -4.32
C ARG A 34 17.57 -6.25 -5.71
N PHE A 35 18.58 -6.39 -6.56
CA PHE A 35 18.43 -6.96 -7.89
C PHE A 35 17.95 -8.41 -7.84
N THR A 36 18.53 -9.22 -6.95
CA THR A 36 18.14 -10.62 -6.74
C THR A 36 16.69 -10.74 -6.23
N ARG A 37 16.29 -9.89 -5.27
CA ARG A 37 14.89 -9.82 -4.80
C ARG A 37 13.94 -9.42 -5.93
N LEU A 38 14.28 -8.42 -6.74
CA LEU A 38 13.46 -7.98 -7.87
C LEU A 38 13.26 -9.11 -8.88
N HIS A 39 14.32 -9.80 -9.29
CA HIS A 39 14.22 -10.96 -10.18
C HIS A 39 13.32 -12.05 -9.63
N SER A 40 13.44 -12.33 -8.33
CA SER A 40 12.61 -13.33 -7.65
C SER A 40 11.13 -12.92 -7.63
N ALA A 41 10.85 -11.64 -7.37
CA ALA A 41 9.50 -11.08 -7.40
C ALA A 41 8.87 -11.14 -8.80
N ILE A 42 9.63 -10.81 -9.86
CA ILE A 42 9.17 -10.92 -11.25
C ILE A 42 8.84 -12.38 -11.60
N ASN A 43 9.69 -13.33 -11.21
CA ASN A 43 9.43 -14.75 -11.45
C ASN A 43 8.17 -15.24 -10.72
N LEU A 44 7.96 -14.80 -9.47
CA LEU A 44 6.74 -15.11 -8.73
C LEU A 44 5.50 -14.50 -9.39
N ALA A 45 5.58 -13.23 -9.83
CA ALA A 45 4.50 -12.54 -10.51
C ALA A 45 4.10 -13.26 -11.82
N ARG A 46 5.07 -13.70 -12.63
CA ARG A 46 4.83 -14.47 -13.87
C ARG A 46 4.14 -15.82 -13.65
N GLN A 47 4.32 -16.41 -12.46
CA GLN A 47 3.75 -17.71 -12.09
C GLN A 47 2.42 -17.59 -11.35
N SER A 48 2.02 -16.37 -10.98
CA SER A 48 0.82 -16.11 -10.21
C SER A 48 -0.21 -15.37 -11.06
N ASN A 49 -1.49 -15.59 -10.75
CA ASN A 49 -2.58 -14.85 -11.40
C ASN A 49 -2.87 -13.56 -10.61
N LEU A 50 -1.87 -12.68 -10.50
CA LEU A 50 -2.02 -11.40 -9.82
C LEU A 50 -2.87 -10.46 -10.69
N ARG A 51 -3.98 -9.98 -10.14
CA ARG A 51 -4.75 -8.91 -10.77
C ARG A 51 -4.16 -7.56 -10.35
N ILE A 52 -3.70 -6.77 -11.31
CA ILE A 52 -3.28 -5.38 -11.09
C ILE A 52 -4.07 -4.52 -12.08
N ASP A 53 -4.98 -3.71 -11.56
CA ASP A 53 -5.80 -2.82 -12.37
C ASP A 53 -5.01 -1.52 -12.66
N THR A 54 -5.13 -0.99 -13.87
CA THR A 54 -4.68 0.37 -14.18
C THR A 54 -5.71 1.37 -13.68
N GLY A 55 -5.31 2.33 -12.85
CA GLY A 55 -6.20 3.39 -12.39
C GLY A 55 -5.66 4.24 -11.24
N ASP A 56 -6.35 5.35 -10.99
CA ASP A 56 -6.08 6.19 -9.82
C ASP A 56 -6.64 5.53 -8.53
N ALA A 57 -5.84 5.52 -7.48
CA ALA A 57 -6.20 4.90 -6.21
C ALA A 57 -7.40 5.58 -5.53
N VAL A 58 -7.54 6.91 -5.61
CA VAL A 58 -8.63 7.67 -5.02
C VAL A 58 -9.94 7.39 -5.75
N GLU A 59 -9.92 7.41 -7.08
CA GLU A 59 -11.12 7.18 -7.90
C GLU A 59 -11.66 5.74 -7.78
N ASN A 60 -10.78 4.78 -7.49
CA ASN A 60 -11.14 3.36 -7.51
C ASN A 60 -11.37 2.73 -6.13
N ILE A 61 -10.97 3.37 -5.02
CA ILE A 61 -11.00 2.74 -3.69
C ILE A 61 -12.39 2.24 -3.29
N VAL A 62 -13.44 3.00 -3.61
CA VAL A 62 -14.84 2.63 -3.30
C VAL A 62 -15.23 1.34 -4.01
N ARG A 63 -14.96 1.24 -5.32
CA ARG A 63 -15.25 0.04 -6.12
C ARG A 63 -14.44 -1.16 -5.62
N LEU A 64 -13.14 -0.97 -5.39
CA LEU A 64 -12.25 -2.06 -5.02
C LEU A 64 -12.55 -2.61 -3.62
N VAL A 65 -12.90 -1.76 -2.66
CA VAL A 65 -13.34 -2.21 -1.33
C VAL A 65 -14.66 -2.97 -1.44
N ALA A 66 -15.63 -2.49 -2.22
CA ALA A 66 -16.89 -3.20 -2.44
C ALA A 66 -16.68 -4.59 -3.08
N GLU A 67 -15.78 -4.68 -4.07
CA GLU A 67 -15.38 -5.97 -4.66
C GLU A 67 -14.75 -6.88 -3.60
N ALA A 68 -13.80 -6.37 -2.80
CA ALA A 68 -13.14 -7.12 -1.74
C ALA A 68 -14.13 -7.69 -0.71
N SER A 69 -15.11 -6.86 -0.30
CA SER A 69 -16.15 -7.21 0.66
C SER A 69 -17.01 -8.41 0.22
N ALA A 70 -17.17 -8.64 -1.09
CA ALA A 70 -17.88 -9.80 -1.60
C ALA A 70 -17.13 -11.13 -1.36
N TYR A 71 -15.83 -11.07 -1.08
CA TYR A 71 -14.97 -12.24 -0.83
C TYR A 71 -14.56 -12.40 0.64
N GLY A 72 -14.69 -11.35 1.47
CA GLY A 72 -14.34 -11.40 2.88
C GLY A 72 -14.14 -10.02 3.49
N HIS A 73 -13.42 -9.95 4.62
CA HIS A 73 -13.09 -8.68 5.27
C HIS A 73 -12.16 -7.83 4.38
N PRO A 74 -12.60 -6.66 3.87
CA PRO A 74 -11.76 -5.85 3.01
C PRO A 74 -10.57 -5.30 3.80
N THR A 75 -9.37 -5.52 3.25
CA THR A 75 -8.13 -4.98 3.81
C THR A 75 -7.40 -4.20 2.73
N VAL A 76 -7.19 -2.92 2.99
CA VAL A 76 -6.42 -2.01 2.14
C VAL A 76 -5.00 -1.97 2.67
N THR A 77 -4.01 -2.02 1.80
CA THR A 77 -2.60 -1.87 2.17
C THR A 77 -1.96 -0.78 1.34
N THR A 78 -1.24 0.14 1.97
CA THR A 78 -0.51 1.21 1.29
C THR A 78 0.92 1.21 1.80
N SER A 79 1.89 1.28 0.89
CA SER A 79 3.30 1.35 1.26
C SER A 79 4.05 2.34 0.38
N TRP A 80 4.51 3.45 0.97
CA TRP A 80 5.15 4.59 0.33
C TRP A 80 4.36 5.26 -0.81
N VAL A 81 3.17 4.75 -1.15
CA VAL A 81 2.41 5.20 -2.30
C VAL A 81 1.74 6.54 -2.04
N MET A 82 1.45 6.83 -0.76
CA MET A 82 0.81 8.09 -0.38
C MET A 82 1.70 9.30 -0.66
N ASN A 83 3.02 9.11 -0.73
CA ASN A 83 3.96 10.16 -1.11
C ASN A 83 3.82 10.64 -2.56
N TYR A 84 3.25 9.83 -3.46
CA TYR A 84 2.98 10.24 -4.84
C TYR A 84 1.67 11.03 -5.01
N LEU A 85 0.82 11.02 -3.99
CA LEU A 85 -0.42 11.79 -3.98
C LEU A 85 -0.18 13.20 -3.44
N SER A 86 -0.83 14.19 -4.04
CA SER A 86 -0.91 15.53 -3.47
C SER A 86 -1.66 15.52 -2.13
N PRO A 87 -1.46 16.53 -1.25
CA PRO A 87 -2.23 16.67 -0.01
C PRO A 87 -3.75 16.56 -0.20
N ALA A 88 -4.28 17.14 -1.28
CA ALA A 88 -5.70 17.06 -1.61
C ALA A 88 -6.15 15.63 -1.97
N GLN A 89 -5.32 14.89 -2.72
CA GLN A 89 -5.60 13.49 -3.06
C GLN A 89 -5.53 12.58 -1.83
N ARG A 90 -4.57 12.78 -0.91
CA ARG A 90 -4.48 12.01 0.34
C ARG A 90 -5.70 12.25 1.23
N ASN A 91 -6.11 13.51 1.40
CA ASN A 91 -7.35 13.84 2.10
C ASN A 91 -8.56 13.17 1.45
N SER A 92 -8.63 13.17 0.11
CA SER A 92 -9.73 12.51 -0.62
C SER A 92 -9.74 11.00 -0.40
N PHE A 93 -8.57 10.35 -0.45
CA PHE A 93 -8.42 8.91 -0.18
C PHE A 93 -8.90 8.55 1.24
N VAL A 94 -8.44 9.30 2.24
CA VAL A 94 -8.84 9.12 3.64
C VAL A 94 -10.34 9.34 3.81
N ASN A 95 -10.90 10.40 3.21
CA ASN A 95 -12.32 10.69 3.29
C ASN A 95 -13.19 9.58 2.68
N GLU A 96 -12.76 8.97 1.57
CA GLU A 96 -13.48 7.83 0.99
C GLU A 96 -13.42 6.60 1.89
N LEU A 97 -12.27 6.30 2.52
CA LEU A 97 -12.20 5.21 3.51
C LEU A 97 -13.06 5.48 4.75
N VAL A 98 -13.10 6.72 5.24
CA VAL A 98 -14.01 7.12 6.33
C VAL A 98 -15.47 6.90 5.92
N ARG A 99 -15.85 7.33 4.72
CA ARG A 99 -17.21 7.13 4.18
C ARG A 99 -17.57 5.66 4.10
N ILE A 100 -16.69 4.84 3.54
CA ILE A 100 -16.86 3.38 3.44
C ILE A 100 -17.04 2.78 4.84
N GLY A 101 -16.17 3.18 5.78
CA GLY A 101 -16.17 2.72 7.17
C GLY A 101 -17.48 2.95 7.93
N THR A 102 -18.33 3.88 7.49
CA THR A 102 -19.67 4.11 8.09
C THR A 102 -20.66 2.97 7.84
N THR A 103 -20.45 2.17 6.79
CA THR A 103 -21.37 1.11 6.37
C THR A 103 -20.72 -0.25 6.20
N THR A 104 -19.38 -0.29 6.08
CA THR A 104 -18.61 -1.51 5.83
C THR A 104 -17.45 -1.58 6.81
N ASP A 105 -17.33 -2.70 7.52
CA ASP A 105 -16.14 -2.97 8.33
C ASP A 105 -14.93 -3.15 7.41
N VAL A 106 -13.90 -2.33 7.59
CA VAL A 106 -12.69 -2.32 6.74
C VAL A 106 -11.44 -2.14 7.60
N SER A 107 -10.34 -2.74 7.16
CA SER A 107 -9.01 -2.51 7.74
C SER A 107 -8.11 -1.84 6.72
N TRP A 108 -7.27 -0.93 7.19
CA TRP A 108 -6.23 -0.31 6.39
C TRP A 108 -4.89 -0.46 7.10
N VAL A 109 -3.98 -1.20 6.47
CA VAL A 109 -2.59 -1.33 6.89
C VAL A 109 -1.77 -0.28 6.16
N ILE A 110 -1.19 0.63 6.93
CA ILE A 110 -0.41 1.76 6.46
C ILE A 110 1.06 1.44 6.72
N ALA A 111 1.90 1.50 5.70
CA ALA A 111 3.35 1.47 5.80
C ALA A 111 3.93 2.71 5.11
N GLU A 112 3.74 3.86 5.74
CA GLU A 112 4.03 5.20 5.19
C GLU A 112 4.90 6.00 6.17
N SER A 113 5.38 7.17 5.76
CA SER A 113 6.05 8.14 6.64
C SER A 113 5.01 9.14 7.19
N PRO A 114 4.65 9.10 8.49
CA PRO A 114 3.66 10.04 9.05
C PRO A 114 4.05 11.50 8.87
N LEU A 115 5.35 11.81 8.89
CA LEU A 115 5.86 13.18 8.70
C LEU A 115 5.61 13.69 7.28
N GLU A 116 5.76 12.82 6.27
CA GLU A 116 5.59 13.19 4.87
C GLU A 116 4.13 13.09 4.41
N THR A 117 3.30 12.37 5.15
CA THR A 117 1.87 12.16 4.88
C THR A 117 1.00 12.55 6.08
N PRO A 118 1.01 13.83 6.50
CA PRO A 118 0.31 14.28 7.71
C PRO A 118 -1.23 14.18 7.60
N GLU A 119 -1.77 13.95 6.40
CA GLU A 119 -3.20 13.76 6.16
C GLU A 119 -3.71 12.37 6.60
N LEU A 120 -2.83 11.38 6.76
CA LEU A 120 -3.25 10.04 7.15
C LEU A 120 -3.63 10.03 8.64
N PRO A 121 -4.59 9.20 9.07
CA PRO A 121 -5.08 9.18 10.46
C PRO A 121 -4.13 8.41 11.39
N VAL A 122 -2.84 8.74 11.36
CA VAL A 122 -1.76 8.15 12.17
C VAL A 122 -0.94 9.27 12.80
N SER A 123 -0.53 9.08 14.05
CA SER A 123 0.27 10.07 14.77
C SER A 123 1.75 9.99 14.35
N SER A 124 2.36 11.14 14.06
CA SER A 124 3.81 11.30 13.95
C SER A 124 4.44 11.61 15.30
N ASN A 125 5.63 11.09 15.57
CA ASN A 125 6.46 11.49 16.71
C ASN A 125 7.64 12.39 16.28
N GLU A 126 8.18 13.20 17.20
CA GLU A 126 9.40 13.99 16.92
C GLU A 126 10.59 13.06 16.60
N GLY A 127 11.34 13.38 15.54
CA GLY A 127 12.49 12.59 15.07
C GLY A 127 12.13 11.35 14.24
N GLU A 128 10.91 11.27 13.74
CA GLU A 128 10.40 10.15 12.94
C GLU A 128 10.69 10.30 11.44
N ASP A 129 11.92 9.99 11.02
CA ASP A 129 12.37 10.02 9.61
C ASP A 129 12.18 8.67 8.88
N ILE A 130 11.25 7.83 9.33
CA ILE A 130 11.14 6.43 8.90
C ILE A 130 9.70 6.00 8.60
N THR A 131 9.55 4.78 8.09
CA THR A 131 8.25 4.17 7.84
C THR A 131 7.64 3.63 9.13
N VAL A 132 6.37 3.94 9.32
CA VAL A 132 5.56 3.46 10.43
C VAL A 132 4.51 2.51 9.89
N ILE A 133 4.43 1.32 10.50
CA ILE A 133 3.34 0.40 10.26
C ILE A 133 2.23 0.74 11.24
N SER A 134 1.07 1.13 10.71
CA SER A 134 -0.13 1.40 11.49
C SER A 134 -1.31 0.61 10.94
N LEU A 135 -2.25 0.28 11.82
CA LEU A 135 -3.52 -0.33 11.47
C LEU A 135 -4.63 0.65 11.80
N VAL A 136 -5.41 1.02 10.80
CA VAL A 136 -6.67 1.74 10.99
C VAL A 136 -7.81 0.77 10.74
N THR A 137 -8.76 0.71 11.65
CA THR A 137 -9.94 -0.14 11.52
C THR A 137 -11.20 0.70 11.63
N TRP A 138 -12.19 0.35 10.83
CA TRP A 138 -13.57 0.78 11.02
C TRP A 138 -14.41 -0.43 11.41
N ARG A 139 -15.05 -0.37 12.58
CA ARG A 139 -15.95 -1.43 13.08
C ARG A 139 -17.25 -0.79 13.52
N ASN A 140 -18.37 -1.17 12.90
CA ASN A 140 -19.68 -0.56 13.16
C ASN A 140 -19.63 0.98 13.10
N GLY A 141 -18.92 1.54 12.11
CA GLY A 141 -18.75 3.00 11.96
C GLY A 141 -17.74 3.66 12.90
N GLN A 142 -17.15 2.93 13.86
CA GLN A 142 -16.15 3.47 14.78
C GLN A 142 -14.74 3.27 14.20
N GLN A 143 -13.97 4.36 14.11
CA GLN A 143 -12.59 4.33 13.66
C GLN A 143 -11.62 4.16 14.85
N VAL A 144 -10.67 3.26 14.72
CA VAL A 144 -9.54 3.10 15.65
C VAL A 144 -8.24 3.04 14.87
N SER A 145 -7.28 3.89 15.23
CA SER A 145 -5.91 3.86 14.70
C SER A 145 -4.96 3.29 15.74
N THR A 146 -4.16 2.32 15.35
CA THR A 146 -3.16 1.68 16.21
C THR A 146 -1.82 1.66 15.49
N ARG A 147 -0.81 2.18 16.16
CA ARG A 147 0.57 2.09 15.71
C ARG A 147 1.12 0.71 16.08
N LEU A 148 1.73 0.01 15.13
CA LEU A 148 2.17 -1.38 15.29
C LEU A 148 3.69 -1.53 15.33
N ALA A 149 4.40 -0.82 14.45
CA ALA A 149 5.84 -0.97 14.30
C ALA A 149 6.50 0.20 13.59
N ARG A 150 7.82 0.25 13.71
CA ARG A 150 8.73 1.03 12.85
C ARG A 150 9.42 0.08 11.88
N THR A 151 9.65 0.51 10.64
CA THR A 151 10.34 -0.28 9.62
C THR A 151 11.26 0.58 8.78
N HIS A 152 12.29 -0.05 8.22
CA HIS A 152 13.05 0.55 7.12
C HIS A 152 12.11 0.88 5.95
N PRO A 153 12.33 1.96 5.18
CA PRO A 153 11.55 2.32 3.99
C PRO A 153 11.40 1.23 2.93
N HIS A 154 12.31 0.26 2.94
CA HIS A 154 12.31 -0.89 2.03
C HIS A 154 12.15 -2.25 2.74
N GLY A 155 11.68 -2.25 4.00
CA GLY A 155 11.36 -3.48 4.74
C GLY A 155 12.56 -4.32 5.20
N ASN A 156 13.78 -3.76 5.22
CA ASN A 156 14.99 -4.48 5.64
C ASN A 156 14.98 -4.89 7.12
N TRP A 157 14.27 -4.15 7.97
CA TRP A 157 14.08 -4.45 9.38
C TRP A 157 12.71 -3.95 9.83
N ILE A 158 12.14 -4.60 10.83
CA ILE A 158 10.90 -4.20 11.50
C ILE A 158 11.14 -4.25 13.01
N HIS A 159 10.71 -3.22 13.71
CA HIS A 159 10.71 -3.13 15.17
C HIS A 159 9.28 -2.95 15.66
N TRP A 160 8.72 -4.01 16.26
CA TRP A 160 7.36 -4.01 16.80
C TRP A 160 7.25 -3.19 18.09
N GLU A 161 6.12 -2.52 18.28
CA GLU A 161 5.84 -1.62 19.41
C GLU A 161 4.63 -2.07 20.25
N LEU A 162 4.29 -3.36 20.14
CA LEU A 162 3.19 -4.02 20.84
C LEU A 162 3.58 -4.47 22.26
#